data_AF-A0A0S9PR16-F1
#
_entry.id   AF-A0A0S9PR16-F1
#
_cell.length_a   1.000
_cell.length_b   1.000
_cell.length_c   1.000
_cell.angle_alpha   90.00
_cell.angle_beta   90.00
_cell.angle_gamma   90.00
#
_symmetry.space_group_name_H-M   'P 1'
#
loop_
_entity.id
_entity.type
_entity.pdbx_description
1 polymer ?
#
loop_
_entity_poly.entity_id
_entity_poly.type
_entity_poly.pdbx_seq_one_letter_code
_entity_poly.pdbx_strand_id
1 'polypeptide(L)'
;MNSDVLKQVRGRARTEGLPAALEAVLHTCRNEKARPSERIDAANLICRMSGIFEGAGEDDRDEKPLSTMTRAELVARAEQARRVLADLDDEVEQADGVFD
;
A
#
# COMPACT_ATOMS: atom_id res chain seq x y z
N MET A 1 -25.96 11.27 25.31
CA MET A 1 -25.56 9.92 24.87
C MET A 1 -24.52 9.42 25.86
N ASN A 2 -24.73 8.26 26.51
CA ASN A 2 -23.93 7.83 27.66
C ASN A 2 -22.50 7.44 27.24
N SER A 3 -21.46 7.99 27.90
CA SER A 3 -20.05 7.82 27.52
C SER A 3 -19.59 6.35 27.50
N ASP A 4 -20.13 5.54 28.41
CA ASP A 4 -19.77 4.13 28.53
C ASP A 4 -20.34 3.28 27.38
N VAL A 5 -21.52 3.64 26.87
CA VAL A 5 -22.11 3.00 25.68
C VAL A 5 -21.22 3.26 24.45
N LEU A 6 -20.72 4.49 24.29
CA LEU A 6 -19.80 4.83 23.21
C LEU A 6 -18.48 4.07 23.29
N LYS A 7 -17.93 3.87 24.50
CA LYS A 7 -16.72 3.06 24.71
C LYS A 7 -16.97 1.60 24.34
N GLN A 8 -18.09 1.02 24.77
CA GLN A 8 -18.45 -0.35 24.46
C GLN A 8 -18.62 -0.57 22.95
N VAL A 9 -19.33 0.34 22.26
CA VAL A 9 -19.52 0.29 20.80
C VAL A 9 -18.19 0.37 20.06
N ARG A 10 -17.28 1.27 20.47
CA ARG A 10 -15.94 1.36 19.87
C ARG A 10 -15.12 0.11 20.09
N GLY A 11 -15.21 -0.52 21.26
CA GLY A 11 -14.54 -1.79 21.55
C GLY A 11 -14.99 -2.91 20.60
N ARG A 12 -16.31 -3.06 20.42
CA ARG A 12 -16.88 -4.05 19.50
C ARG A 12 -16.55 -3.75 18.03
N ALA A 13 -16.62 -2.49 17.62
CA ALA A 13 -16.25 -2.10 16.25
C ALA A 13 -14.80 -2.45 15.89
N ARG A 14 -13.86 -2.36 16.85
CA ARG A 14 -12.45 -2.72 16.62
C ARG A 14 -12.19 -4.23 16.60
N THR A 15 -12.99 -5.01 17.31
CA THR A 15 -12.76 -6.45 17.49
C THR A 15 -13.60 -7.30 16.53
N GLU A 16 -14.88 -6.98 16.41
CA GLU A 16 -15.86 -7.71 15.58
C GLU A 16 -16.11 -6.98 14.25
N GLY A 17 -15.91 -5.67 14.20
CA GLY A 17 -16.27 -4.86 13.04
C GLY A 17 -15.40 -5.10 11.81
N LEU A 18 -14.13 -5.48 11.99
CA LEU A 18 -13.23 -5.74 10.86
C LEU A 18 -13.62 -7.02 10.08
N PRO A 19 -13.87 -8.19 10.73
CA PRO A 19 -14.44 -9.35 10.06
C PRO A 19 -15.77 -9.05 9.34
N ALA A 20 -16.70 -8.38 10.02
CA ALA A 20 -17.99 -8.04 9.45
C ALA A 20 -17.88 -7.10 8.23
N ALA A 21 -16.94 -6.14 8.27
CA ALA A 21 -16.65 -5.26 7.15
C ALA A 21 -16.11 -6.03 5.94
N LEU A 22 -15.15 -6.95 6.17
CA LEU A 22 -14.61 -7.80 5.10
C LEU A 22 -15.71 -8.66 4.45
N GLU A 23 -16.58 -9.27 5.26
CA GLU A 23 -17.72 -10.07 4.75
C GLU A 23 -18.67 -9.23 3.89
N ALA A 24 -19.01 -8.02 4.35
CA ALA A 24 -19.88 -7.11 3.60
C ALA A 24 -19.25 -6.69 2.25
N VAL A 25 -17.94 -6.46 2.23
CA VAL A 25 -17.19 -6.12 1.01
C VAL A 25 -17.19 -7.30 0.04
N LEU A 26 -16.89 -8.51 0.51
CA LEU A 26 -16.94 -9.74 -0.30
C LEU A 26 -18.35 -10.00 -0.87
N HIS A 27 -19.38 -9.78 -0.06
CA HIS A 27 -20.77 -9.89 -0.49
C HIS A 27 -21.09 -8.88 -1.61
N THR A 28 -20.64 -7.63 -1.46
CA THR A 28 -20.85 -6.58 -2.46
C THR A 28 -20.19 -6.92 -3.78
N CYS A 29 -18.96 -7.45 -3.78
CA CYS A 29 -18.28 -7.87 -5.01
C CYS A 29 -19.07 -8.96 -5.78
N ARG A 30 -19.70 -9.88 -5.04
CA ARG A 30 -20.48 -11.00 -5.59
C ARG A 30 -21.93 -10.63 -5.93
N ASN A 31 -22.41 -9.46 -5.50
CA ASN A 31 -23.78 -9.03 -5.73
C ASN A 31 -23.93 -8.46 -7.14
N GLU A 32 -24.53 -9.23 -8.05
CA GLU A 32 -24.80 -8.81 -9.44
C GLU A 32 -25.76 -7.63 -9.54
N LYS A 33 -26.58 -7.38 -8.51
CA LYS A 33 -27.54 -6.26 -8.46
C LYS A 33 -26.93 -4.98 -7.89
N ALA A 34 -25.72 -5.04 -7.33
CA ALA A 34 -25.03 -3.84 -6.86
C ALA A 34 -24.66 -2.95 -8.04
N ARG A 35 -24.61 -1.64 -7.83
CA ARG A 35 -24.20 -0.70 -8.88
C ARG A 35 -22.75 -0.99 -9.26
N PRO A 36 -22.37 -0.87 -10.54
CA PRO A 36 -20.99 -1.13 -10.97
C PRO A 36 -19.94 -0.38 -10.15
N SER A 37 -20.21 0.88 -9.78
CA SER A 37 -19.33 1.68 -8.92
C SER A 37 -19.12 1.06 -7.54
N GLU A 38 -20.17 0.55 -6.91
CA GLU A 38 -20.10 -0.07 -5.58
C GLU A 38 -19.26 -1.35 -5.61
N ARG A 39 -19.37 -2.13 -6.70
CA ARG A 39 -18.57 -3.34 -6.91
C ARG A 39 -17.09 -3.00 -7.13
N ILE A 40 -16.80 -1.93 -7.87
CA ILE A 40 -15.44 -1.43 -8.10
C ILE A 40 -14.83 -0.93 -6.79
N ASP A 41 -15.58 -0.14 -6.00
CA ASP A 41 -15.11 0.38 -4.72
C ASP A 41 -14.81 -0.76 -3.73
N ALA A 42 -15.69 -1.77 -3.67
CA ALA A 42 -15.48 -2.97 -2.88
C ALA A 42 -14.24 -3.76 -3.32
N ALA A 43 -14.05 -3.95 -4.64
CA ALA A 43 -12.88 -4.64 -5.18
C ALA A 43 -11.57 -3.88 -4.87
N ASN A 44 -11.57 -2.55 -5.03
CA ASN A 44 -10.42 -1.70 -4.69
C ASN A 44 -10.07 -1.78 -3.21
N LEU A 45 -11.07 -1.83 -2.33
CA LEU A 45 -10.86 -1.97 -0.90
C LEU A 45 -10.22 -3.33 -0.56
N ILE A 46 -10.66 -4.42 -1.18
CA ILE A 46 -10.02 -5.76 -1.02
C ILE A 46 -8.56 -5.70 -1.42
N CYS A 47 -8.24 -5.15 -2.59
CA CYS A 47 -6.86 -5.07 -3.08
C CYS A 47 -5.97 -4.23 -2.14
N ARG A 48 -6.50 -3.13 -1.57
CA ARG A 48 -5.76 -2.35 -0.56
C ARG A 48 -5.56 -3.14 0.72
N MET A 49 -6.59 -3.82 1.22
CA MET A 49 -6.50 -4.65 2.44
C MET A 49 -5.58 -5.87 2.27
N SER A 50 -5.40 -6.36 1.04
CA SER A 50 -4.51 -7.48 0.75
C SER A 50 -3.05 -7.09 0.60
N GLY A 51 -2.71 -5.80 0.73
CA GLY A 51 -1.35 -5.30 0.55
C GLY A 51 -0.83 -5.33 -0.90
N ILE A 52 -1.67 -5.64 -1.90
CA ILE A 52 -1.21 -5.76 -3.29
C ILE A 52 -0.69 -4.43 -3.86
N PHE A 53 -1.09 -3.32 -3.24
CA PHE A 53 -0.66 -1.96 -3.58
C PHE A 53 0.38 -1.39 -2.61
N GLU A 54 0.79 -2.13 -1.58
CA GLU A 54 1.75 -1.64 -0.57
C GLU A 54 3.20 -1.63 -1.07
N GLY A 55 3.50 -2.34 -2.17
CA GLY A 55 4.81 -2.28 -2.84
C GLY A 55 5.14 -0.95 -3.54
N ALA A 56 4.19 -0.02 -3.65
CA ALA A 56 4.45 1.32 -4.16
C ALA A 56 4.70 2.29 -3.00
N GLY A 57 5.94 2.32 -2.50
CA GLY A 57 6.41 3.35 -1.54
C GLY A 57 6.64 2.89 -0.10
N GLU A 58 6.83 1.60 0.16
CA GLU A 58 7.28 1.15 1.49
C GLU A 58 8.75 1.47 1.80
N ASP A 59 9.60 1.56 0.78
CA ASP A 59 11.02 1.91 0.98
C ASP A 59 11.25 3.40 1.33
N ASP A 60 10.25 4.26 1.14
CA ASP A 60 10.38 5.72 1.32
C ASP A 60 9.77 6.24 2.64
N ARG A 61 9.15 5.40 3.49
CA ARG A 61 8.36 5.88 4.65
C ARG A 61 9.21 6.51 5.77
N ASP A 62 10.46 6.13 5.90
CA ASP A 62 11.41 6.71 6.87
C ASP A 62 12.28 7.83 6.26
N GLU A 63 12.03 8.16 5.00
CA GLU A 63 12.85 9.11 4.27
C GLU A 63 12.37 10.55 4.44
N LYS A 64 13.31 11.42 4.80
CA LYS A 64 13.09 12.87 4.88
C LYS A 64 12.57 13.39 3.53
N PRO A 65 11.46 14.16 3.48
CA PRO A 65 10.94 14.71 2.23
C PRO A 65 12.00 15.54 1.49
N LEU A 66 12.13 15.38 0.17
CA LEU A 66 13.16 16.04 -0.65
C LEU A 66 13.19 17.56 -0.47
N SER A 67 12.02 18.19 -0.28
CA SER A 67 11.87 19.62 -0.05
C SER A 67 12.48 20.13 1.26
N THR A 68 12.77 19.22 2.20
CA THR A 68 13.35 19.53 3.50
C THR A 68 14.83 19.17 3.60
N MET A 69 15.39 18.53 2.57
CA MET A 69 16.79 18.12 2.51
C MET A 69 17.72 19.29 2.21
N THR A 70 18.92 19.26 2.79
CA THR A 70 20.00 20.17 2.41
C THR A 70 20.59 19.78 1.06
N ARG A 71 21.35 20.68 0.43
CA ARG A 71 22.05 20.38 -0.83
C ARG A 71 22.97 19.15 -0.72
N ALA A 72 23.67 18.99 0.40
CA ALA A 72 24.56 17.86 0.61
C ALA A 72 23.79 16.53 0.69
N GLU A 73 22.65 16.52 1.40
CA GLU A 73 21.76 15.36 1.51
C GLU A 73 21.19 14.97 0.13
N LEU A 74 20.76 15.95 -0.68
CA LEU A 74 20.26 15.71 -2.04
C LEU A 74 21.34 15.13 -2.97
N VAL A 75 22.58 15.61 -2.87
CA VAL A 75 23.70 15.09 -3.67
C VAL A 75 24.00 13.64 -3.27
N ALA A 76 24.07 13.34 -1.97
CA ALA A 76 24.31 11.98 -1.49
C ALA A 76 23.21 11.00 -1.95
N ARG A 77 21.93 11.41 -1.89
CA ARG A 77 20.79 10.67 -2.44
C ARG A 77 20.94 10.41 -3.93
N ALA A 78 21.30 11.43 -4.71
CA ALA A 78 21.48 11.30 -6.15
C ALA A 78 22.63 10.35 -6.51
N GLU A 79 23.72 10.36 -5.73
CA GLU A 79 24.83 9.42 -5.90
C GLU A 79 24.43 7.99 -5.54
N GLN A 80 23.68 7.79 -4.47
CA GLN A 80 23.16 6.48 -4.09
C GLN A 80 22.23 5.93 -5.18
N ALA A 81 21.29 6.74 -5.67
CA ALA A 81 20.39 6.34 -6.75
C ALA A 81 21.15 5.96 -8.03
N ARG A 82 22.22 6.67 -8.39
CA ARG A 82 23.07 6.33 -9.53
C ARG A 82 23.76 4.98 -9.38
N ARG A 83 24.20 4.63 -8.17
CA ARG A 83 24.82 3.31 -7.91
C ARG A 83 23.81 2.19 -8.04
N VAL A 84 22.62 2.36 -7.46
CA VAL A 84 21.54 1.38 -7.60
C VAL A 84 21.17 1.14 -9.05
N LEU A 85 21.09 2.21 -9.87
CA LEU A 85 20.83 2.07 -11.30
C LEU A 85 21.97 1.32 -12.02
N ALA A 86 23.23 1.60 -11.70
CA ALA A 86 24.36 0.88 -12.29
C ALA A 86 24.36 -0.61 -11.90
N ASP A 87 24.08 -0.93 -10.63
CA ASP A 87 23.99 -2.32 -10.16
C ASP A 87 22.86 -3.07 -10.89
N LEU A 88 21.71 -2.42 -11.13
CA LEU A 88 20.60 -2.98 -11.90
C LEU A 88 20.94 -3.17 -13.39
N ASP A 89 21.63 -2.21 -14.00
CA ASP A 89 22.09 -2.33 -15.39
C ASP A 89 23.07 -3.51 -15.54
N ASP A 90 24.00 -3.68 -14.58
CA ASP A 90 24.94 -4.80 -14.53
C ASP A 90 24.23 -6.16 -14.34
N GLU A 91 23.16 -6.21 -13.53
CA GLU A 91 22.33 -7.41 -13.36
C GLU A 91 21.57 -7.78 -14.64
N VAL A 92 21.06 -6.78 -15.38
CA VAL A 92 20.38 -6.98 -16.66
C VAL A 92 21.36 -7.50 -17.72
N GLU A 93 22.56 -6.92 -17.83
CA GLU A 93 23.58 -7.39 -18.77
C GLU A 93 24.05 -8.83 -18.47
N GLN A 94 24.17 -9.18 -17.18
CA GLN A 94 24.49 -10.55 -16.78
C GLN A 94 23.36 -11.54 -17.08
N ALA A 95 22.09 -11.13 -16.94
CA ALA A 95 20.95 -11.97 -17.27
C ALA A 95 20.85 -12.25 -18.79
N ASP A 96 21.15 -11.26 -19.64
CA ASP A 96 21.15 -11.43 -21.09
C ASP A 96 22.32 -12.27 -21.60
N GLY A 97 23.46 -12.29 -20.89
CA GLY A 97 24.63 -13.13 -21.22
C GLY A 97 24.53 -14.60 -20.82
N VAL A 98 23.50 -15.01 -20.08
CA VAL A 98 23.29 -16.41 -19.63
C VAL A 98 22.50 -17.24 -20.66
N PHE A 99 21.93 -16.61 -21.69
CA PHE A 99 21.13 -17.26 -22.72
C PHE A 99 21.79 -17.36 -24.11
N ASP A 100 23.10 -17.09 -24.22
CA ASP A 100 23.92 -17.35 -25.44
C ASP A 100 24.81 -18.60 -25.28
#